data_AF-A0A3D9H488-F1
#
_entry.id   AF-A0A3D9H488-F1
#
_cell.length_a   1.000
_cell.length_b   1.000
_cell.length_c   1.000
_cell.angle_alpha   90.00
_cell.angle_beta   90.00
_cell.angle_gamma   90.00
#
_symmetry.space_group_name_H-M   'P 1'
#
loop_
_entity.id
_entity.type
_entity.pdbx_description
1 polymer ?
#
loop_
_entity_poly.entity_id
_entity_poly.type
_entity_poly.pdbx_seq_one_letter_code
_entity_poly.pdbx_strand_id
1 'polypeptide(L)'
;MLKKTTTILIFSLTLISCSVLFDSYKSEIDGVYIPKNLDDAILEVDKFYSDSLKTEIKKLDESDFVGDYHFGTGLWIRNNWNLWKGSRLSRFFKRNGIKHPDDMSSIVLVSYHRKLTGKEIGFRNQVSEYKQYWKESKKMFDLAKLPKQSKFPADSLEFGYMKWFESKSGSSLLHLQTNSKTDSIWIYEYQYGWKKIQNDLAEKLKHPKFKTDSILNLIYNE
;
A
#
# COMPACT_ATOMS: atom_id res chain seq x y z
N MET A 1 59.27 -11.47 -37.31
CA MET A 1 58.05 -12.30 -37.41
C MET A 1 57.24 -12.17 -36.12
N LEU A 2 56.27 -11.27 -36.08
CA LEU A 2 55.38 -11.09 -34.92
C LEU A 2 54.05 -11.82 -35.23
N LYS A 3 53.76 -12.91 -34.51
CA LYS A 3 52.48 -13.63 -34.61
C LYS A 3 51.40 -12.81 -33.91
N LYS A 4 50.43 -12.30 -34.66
CA LYS A 4 49.20 -11.71 -34.11
C LYS A 4 48.28 -12.83 -33.64
N THR A 5 48.09 -12.96 -32.34
CA THR A 5 47.06 -13.83 -31.75
C THR A 5 45.72 -13.12 -31.79
N THR A 6 44.78 -13.67 -32.55
CA THR A 6 43.39 -13.21 -32.62
C THR A 6 42.62 -13.82 -31.46
N THR A 7 42.31 -13.02 -30.44
CA THR A 7 41.42 -13.44 -29.36
C THR A 7 39.98 -13.31 -29.83
N ILE A 8 39.31 -14.44 -30.08
CA ILE A 8 37.87 -14.48 -30.37
C ILE A 8 37.12 -14.46 -29.04
N LEU A 9 36.44 -13.35 -28.76
CA LEU A 9 35.57 -13.20 -27.59
C LEU A 9 34.21 -13.84 -27.93
N ILE A 10 33.96 -15.05 -27.45
CA ILE A 10 32.65 -15.70 -27.58
C ILE A 10 31.73 -15.11 -26.50
N PHE A 11 30.82 -14.22 -26.92
CA PHE A 11 29.70 -13.77 -26.08
C PHE A 11 28.70 -14.93 -25.95
N SER A 12 28.81 -15.72 -24.87
CA SER A 12 27.74 -16.63 -24.48
C SER A 12 26.58 -15.79 -23.92
N LEU A 13 25.61 -15.49 -24.79
CA LEU A 13 24.33 -14.93 -24.35
C LEU A 13 23.64 -16.00 -23.50
N THR A 14 23.75 -15.90 -22.18
CA THR A 14 23.03 -16.75 -21.25
C THR A 14 21.53 -16.52 -21.43
N LEU A 15 20.85 -17.49 -22.05
CA LEU A 15 19.38 -17.60 -22.12
C LEU A 15 18.82 -17.88 -20.71
N ILE A 16 18.89 -16.89 -19.82
CA ILE A 16 18.16 -16.92 -18.55
C ILE A 16 17.02 -15.91 -18.69
N SER A 17 15.81 -16.41 -18.97
CA SER A 17 14.53 -15.87 -18.44
C SER A 17 13.26 -16.20 -19.26
N CYS A 18 13.26 -17.16 -20.19
CA CYS A 18 12.01 -17.43 -20.93
C CYS A 18 10.95 -18.16 -20.07
N SER A 19 11.34 -18.92 -19.04
CA SER A 19 10.41 -19.64 -18.16
C SER A 19 9.44 -18.72 -17.41
N VAL A 20 9.92 -17.56 -16.94
CA VAL A 20 9.09 -16.57 -16.20
C VAL A 20 7.98 -16.00 -17.08
N LEU A 21 8.23 -15.83 -18.38
CA LEU A 21 7.21 -15.36 -19.33
C LEU A 21 6.17 -16.45 -19.63
N PHE A 22 6.58 -17.71 -19.76
CA PHE A 22 5.68 -18.83 -20.06
C PHE A 22 4.73 -19.15 -18.90
N ASP A 23 5.23 -19.20 -17.65
CA ASP A 23 4.40 -19.48 -16.47
C ASP A 23 3.27 -18.46 -16.31
N SER A 24 3.52 -17.23 -16.73
CA SER A 24 2.55 -16.16 -16.62
C SER A 24 1.23 -16.47 -17.36
N TYR A 25 1.25 -17.22 -18.47
CA TYR A 25 0.06 -17.53 -19.30
C TYR A 25 -0.58 -18.89 -19.01
N LYS A 26 0.06 -19.73 -18.18
CA LYS A 26 -0.45 -21.07 -17.89
C LYS A 26 -1.84 -20.99 -17.24
N SER A 27 -2.70 -21.91 -17.66
CA SER A 27 -4.00 -22.13 -17.01
C SER A 27 -3.87 -22.86 -15.69
N GLU A 28 -2.74 -23.50 -15.45
CA GLU A 28 -2.45 -24.28 -14.27
C GLU A 28 -0.99 -24.08 -13.86
N ILE A 29 -0.75 -23.88 -12.57
CA ILE A 29 0.59 -23.79 -11.98
C ILE A 29 0.59 -24.68 -10.74
N ASP A 30 1.56 -25.59 -10.65
CA ASP A 30 1.72 -26.53 -9.53
C ASP A 30 0.42 -27.33 -9.21
N GLY A 31 -0.30 -27.76 -10.23
CA GLY A 31 -1.57 -28.51 -10.07
C GLY A 31 -2.79 -27.64 -9.73
N VAL A 32 -2.63 -26.32 -9.64
CA VAL A 32 -3.70 -25.39 -9.30
C VAL A 32 -4.15 -24.62 -10.54
N TYR A 33 -5.45 -24.71 -10.85
CA TYR A 33 -6.06 -23.87 -11.89
C TYR A 33 -5.97 -22.38 -11.50
N ILE A 34 -5.48 -21.57 -12.42
CA ILE A 34 -5.30 -20.13 -12.24
C ILE A 34 -6.43 -19.42 -12.96
N PRO A 35 -7.28 -18.58 -12.36
CA PRO A 35 -8.33 -17.91 -13.12
C PRO A 35 -7.80 -16.94 -14.19
N LYS A 36 -8.50 -16.77 -15.32
CA LYS A 36 -8.05 -15.87 -16.40
C LYS A 36 -8.45 -14.40 -16.19
N ASN A 37 -9.49 -14.14 -15.42
CA ASN A 37 -10.03 -12.81 -15.12
C ASN A 37 -10.88 -12.84 -13.82
N LEU A 38 -11.52 -11.73 -13.48
CA LEU A 38 -12.33 -11.62 -12.26
C LEU A 38 -13.55 -12.56 -12.25
N ASP A 39 -14.30 -12.66 -13.35
CA ASP A 39 -15.49 -13.52 -13.41
C ASP A 39 -15.11 -14.99 -13.19
N ASP A 40 -14.03 -15.44 -13.82
CA ASP A 40 -13.47 -16.79 -13.64
C ASP A 40 -12.99 -16.99 -12.19
N ALA A 41 -12.38 -15.97 -11.58
CA ALA A 41 -11.94 -16.04 -10.18
C ALA A 41 -13.13 -16.19 -9.22
N ILE A 42 -14.23 -15.48 -9.45
CA ILE A 42 -15.47 -15.58 -8.66
C ILE A 42 -16.03 -17.01 -8.74
N LEU A 43 -16.05 -17.61 -9.93
CA LEU A 43 -16.50 -18.99 -10.13
C LEU A 43 -15.62 -20.00 -9.39
N GLU A 44 -14.30 -19.79 -9.33
CA GLU A 44 -13.42 -20.66 -8.56
C GLU A 44 -13.61 -20.50 -7.05
N VAL A 45 -13.76 -19.26 -6.54
CA VAL A 45 -14.02 -19.04 -5.10
C VAL A 45 -15.36 -19.64 -4.67
N ASP A 46 -16.39 -19.61 -5.52
CA ASP A 46 -17.69 -20.20 -5.20
C ASP A 46 -17.59 -21.71 -4.87
N LYS A 47 -16.57 -22.40 -5.38
CA LYS A 47 -16.32 -23.82 -5.08
C LYS A 47 -15.71 -24.06 -3.70
N PHE A 48 -15.20 -23.02 -3.03
CA PHE A 48 -14.51 -23.17 -1.74
C PHE A 48 -15.47 -23.39 -0.59
N TYR A 49 -16.73 -22.98 -0.75
CA TYR A 49 -17.70 -22.92 0.33
C TYR A 49 -18.88 -23.86 0.06
N SER A 50 -19.34 -24.55 1.10
CA SER A 50 -20.59 -25.32 1.04
C SER A 50 -21.80 -24.38 0.99
N ASP A 51 -22.96 -24.88 0.54
CA ASP A 51 -24.19 -24.07 0.47
C ASP A 51 -24.63 -23.52 1.84
N SER A 52 -24.38 -24.27 2.91
CA SER A 52 -24.60 -23.81 4.28
C SER A 52 -23.70 -22.61 4.61
N LEU A 53 -22.40 -22.71 4.30
CA LEU A 53 -21.46 -21.62 4.54
C LEU A 53 -21.74 -20.39 3.65
N LYS A 54 -22.15 -20.61 2.39
CA LYS A 54 -22.62 -19.53 1.51
C LYS A 54 -23.81 -18.79 2.13
N THR A 55 -24.72 -19.50 2.79
CA THR A 55 -25.87 -18.90 3.48
C THR A 55 -25.45 -18.04 4.66
N GLU A 56 -24.43 -18.45 5.42
CA GLU A 56 -23.87 -17.63 6.50
C GLU A 56 -23.12 -16.41 5.96
N ILE A 57 -22.31 -16.57 4.91
CA ILE A 57 -21.58 -15.46 4.27
C ILE A 57 -22.55 -14.38 3.76
N LYS A 58 -23.71 -14.75 3.20
CA LYS A 58 -24.72 -13.78 2.73
C LYS A 58 -25.27 -12.86 3.83
N LYS A 59 -25.20 -13.29 5.10
CA LYS A 59 -25.68 -12.50 6.24
C LYS A 59 -24.65 -11.47 6.72
N LEU A 60 -23.38 -11.62 6.33
CA LEU A 60 -22.32 -10.69 6.67
C LEU A 60 -22.42 -9.43 5.81
N ASP A 61 -22.08 -8.29 6.40
CA ASP A 61 -21.77 -7.10 5.63
C ASP A 61 -20.49 -7.32 4.80
N GLU A 62 -20.36 -6.57 3.71
CA GLU A 62 -19.24 -6.73 2.78
C GLU A 62 -17.88 -6.52 3.47
N SER A 63 -17.78 -5.53 4.37
CA SER A 63 -16.57 -5.27 5.14
C SER A 63 -16.21 -6.40 6.09
N ASP A 64 -17.21 -7.01 6.73
CA ASP A 64 -17.01 -8.08 7.71
C ASP A 64 -16.55 -9.34 6.98
N PHE A 65 -17.22 -9.70 5.88
CA PHE A 65 -16.78 -10.82 5.05
C PHE A 65 -15.35 -10.64 4.53
N VAL A 66 -15.02 -9.46 3.98
CA VAL A 66 -13.68 -9.21 3.45
C VAL A 66 -12.64 -9.25 4.57
N GLY A 67 -12.94 -8.65 5.72
CA GLY A 67 -12.05 -8.64 6.90
C GLY A 67 -11.80 -10.04 7.45
N ASP A 68 -12.86 -10.80 7.73
CA ASP A 68 -12.81 -12.14 8.32
C ASP A 68 -12.10 -13.14 7.40
N TYR A 69 -12.27 -13.02 6.09
CA TYR A 69 -11.71 -13.95 5.10
C TYR A 69 -10.40 -13.46 4.47
N HIS A 70 -9.91 -12.26 4.81
CA HIS A 70 -8.68 -11.69 4.24
C HIS A 70 -7.44 -12.58 4.46
N PHE A 71 -7.31 -13.12 5.66
CA PHE A 71 -6.21 -14.02 6.07
C PHE A 71 -6.54 -15.51 5.90
N GLY A 72 -7.79 -15.85 5.57
CA GLY A 72 -8.16 -17.21 5.18
C GLY A 72 -8.10 -17.34 3.65
N THR A 73 -9.27 -17.23 3.03
CA THR A 73 -9.43 -17.35 1.58
C THR A 73 -8.61 -16.33 0.80
N GLY A 74 -8.49 -15.09 1.29
CA GLY A 74 -7.65 -14.08 0.65
C GLY A 74 -6.18 -14.49 0.59
N LEU A 75 -5.64 -15.09 1.66
CA LEU A 75 -4.25 -15.58 1.71
C LEU A 75 -4.07 -16.75 0.76
N TRP A 76 -5.03 -17.68 0.76
CA TRP A 76 -5.03 -18.81 -0.14
C TRP A 76 -5.00 -18.35 -1.61
N ILE A 77 -5.87 -17.40 -1.98
CA ILE A 77 -5.97 -16.83 -3.34
C ILE A 77 -4.61 -16.29 -3.80
N ARG A 78 -3.99 -15.40 -3.03
CA ARG A 78 -2.76 -14.72 -3.49
C ARG A 78 -1.56 -15.63 -3.60
N ASN A 79 -1.49 -16.65 -2.75
CA ASN A 79 -0.38 -17.60 -2.74
C ASN A 79 -0.57 -18.72 -3.78
N ASN A 80 -1.73 -19.36 -3.83
CA ASN A 80 -1.98 -20.51 -4.72
C ASN A 80 -2.28 -20.09 -6.15
N TRP A 81 -2.89 -18.93 -6.38
CA TRP A 81 -3.01 -18.40 -7.74
C TRP A 81 -1.77 -17.63 -8.21
N ASN A 82 -0.64 -17.76 -7.49
CA ASN A 82 0.66 -17.19 -7.86
C ASN A 82 0.59 -15.68 -8.18
N LEU A 83 -0.19 -14.92 -7.41
CA LEU A 83 -0.43 -13.50 -7.70
C LEU A 83 0.84 -12.66 -7.53
N TRP A 84 1.69 -13.03 -6.58
CA TRP A 84 3.02 -12.44 -6.35
C TRP A 84 3.98 -12.65 -7.53
N LYS A 85 3.96 -13.85 -8.13
CA LYS A 85 4.88 -14.25 -9.20
C LYS A 85 4.41 -13.88 -10.61
N GLY A 86 3.22 -13.29 -10.75
CA GLY A 86 2.74 -12.74 -12.03
C GLY A 86 1.96 -13.71 -12.91
N SER A 87 1.14 -14.57 -12.31
CA SER A 87 0.21 -15.46 -13.02
C SER A 87 -0.76 -14.73 -13.97
N ARG A 88 -1.55 -15.47 -14.76
CA ARG A 88 -2.48 -14.85 -15.73
C ARG A 88 -3.53 -13.96 -15.06
N LEU A 89 -4.01 -14.33 -13.88
CA LEU A 89 -4.89 -13.50 -13.05
C LEU A 89 -4.18 -12.24 -12.56
N SER A 90 -2.95 -12.37 -12.04
CA SER A 90 -2.14 -11.23 -11.59
C SER A 90 -1.99 -10.19 -12.71
N ARG A 91 -1.78 -10.65 -13.94
CA ARG A 91 -1.63 -9.76 -15.10
C ARG A 91 -2.95 -9.15 -15.54
N PHE A 92 -4.07 -9.85 -15.42
CA PHE A 92 -5.39 -9.26 -15.61
C PHE A 92 -5.58 -8.05 -14.67
N PHE A 93 -5.30 -8.21 -13.37
CA PHE A 93 -5.38 -7.11 -12.41
C PHE A 93 -4.38 -5.98 -12.69
N LYS A 94 -3.12 -6.32 -12.99
CA LYS A 94 -2.07 -5.33 -13.31
C LYS A 94 -2.43 -4.48 -14.53
N ARG A 95 -3.01 -5.08 -15.57
CA ARG A 95 -3.51 -4.35 -16.75
C ARG A 95 -4.65 -3.39 -16.44
N ASN A 96 -5.46 -3.71 -15.43
CA ASN A 96 -6.53 -2.82 -14.95
C ASN A 96 -6.02 -1.79 -13.91
N GLY A 97 -4.73 -1.86 -13.56
CA GLY A 97 -4.08 -0.90 -12.68
C GLY A 97 -4.04 -1.32 -11.22
N ILE A 98 -4.34 -2.58 -10.89
CA ILE A 98 -4.16 -3.14 -9.54
C ILE A 98 -2.86 -3.94 -9.48
N LYS A 99 -1.91 -3.51 -8.66
CA LYS A 99 -0.54 -4.02 -8.62
C LYS A 99 -0.25 -4.96 -7.45
N HIS A 100 -0.86 -4.72 -6.29
CA HIS A 100 -0.56 -5.47 -5.07
C HIS A 100 -1.45 -6.73 -4.96
N PRO A 101 -0.88 -7.93 -4.73
CA PRO A 101 -1.65 -9.16 -4.59
C PRO A 101 -2.68 -9.17 -3.46
N ASP A 102 -2.45 -8.47 -2.35
CA ASP A 102 -3.46 -8.34 -1.29
C ASP A 102 -4.72 -7.65 -1.84
N ASP A 103 -4.56 -6.56 -2.58
CA ASP A 103 -5.67 -5.81 -3.18
C ASP A 103 -6.37 -6.63 -4.28
N MET A 104 -5.60 -7.40 -5.06
CA MET A 104 -6.19 -8.35 -6.03
C MET A 104 -7.10 -9.37 -5.33
N SER A 105 -6.62 -9.96 -4.24
CA SER A 105 -7.40 -10.96 -3.48
C SER A 105 -8.62 -10.35 -2.80
N SER A 106 -8.49 -9.14 -2.24
CA SER A 106 -9.62 -8.39 -1.66
C SER A 106 -10.68 -8.05 -2.70
N ILE A 107 -10.30 -7.63 -3.91
CA ILE A 107 -11.26 -7.39 -5.01
C ILE A 107 -12.00 -8.67 -5.38
N VAL A 108 -11.33 -9.82 -5.41
CA VAL A 108 -12.00 -11.11 -5.66
C VAL A 108 -13.03 -11.40 -4.56
N LEU A 109 -12.67 -11.22 -3.28
CA LEU A 109 -13.58 -11.45 -2.16
C LEU A 109 -14.79 -10.50 -2.19
N VAL A 110 -14.57 -9.19 -2.36
CA VAL A 110 -15.64 -8.19 -2.51
C VAL A 110 -16.58 -8.58 -3.65
N SER A 111 -16.01 -8.93 -4.80
CA SER A 111 -16.80 -9.26 -6.00
C SER A 111 -17.57 -10.56 -5.84
N TYR A 112 -17.01 -11.55 -5.13
CA TYR A 112 -17.69 -12.79 -4.79
C TYR A 112 -18.88 -12.53 -3.84
N HIS A 113 -18.68 -11.73 -2.79
CA HIS A 113 -19.77 -11.37 -1.85
C HIS A 113 -20.90 -10.61 -2.56
N ARG A 114 -20.55 -9.65 -3.41
CA ARG A 114 -21.53 -8.92 -4.24
C ARG A 114 -22.29 -9.87 -5.17
N LYS A 115 -21.60 -10.81 -5.83
CA LYS A 115 -22.25 -11.84 -6.65
C LYS A 115 -23.22 -12.70 -5.83
N LEU A 116 -22.81 -13.11 -4.65
CA LEU A 116 -23.57 -13.98 -3.76
C LEU A 116 -24.83 -13.29 -3.20
N THR A 117 -24.76 -11.97 -2.99
CA THR A 117 -25.85 -11.13 -2.47
C THR A 117 -26.66 -10.41 -3.56
N GLY A 118 -26.35 -10.64 -4.83
CA GLY A 118 -27.06 -10.04 -5.97
C GLY A 118 -26.77 -8.55 -6.19
N LYS A 119 -25.68 -8.03 -5.62
CA LYS A 119 -25.20 -6.65 -5.82
C LYS A 119 -24.35 -6.55 -7.09
N GLU A 120 -24.32 -5.35 -7.69
CA GLU A 120 -23.43 -5.07 -8.82
C GLU A 120 -21.96 -5.19 -8.38
N ILE A 121 -21.13 -5.92 -9.13
CA ILE A 121 -19.70 -6.08 -8.83
C ILE A 121 -18.98 -4.72 -8.83
N GLY A 122 -19.27 -3.84 -9.78
CA GLY A 122 -18.67 -2.49 -9.83
C GLY A 122 -17.15 -2.50 -9.94
N PHE A 123 -16.55 -3.40 -10.72
CA PHE A 123 -15.09 -3.59 -10.77
C PHE A 123 -14.30 -2.31 -11.07
N ARG A 124 -14.79 -1.45 -11.98
CA ARG A 124 -14.14 -0.17 -12.28
C ARG A 124 -14.12 0.79 -11.10
N ASN A 125 -15.16 0.77 -10.26
CA ASN A 125 -15.26 1.60 -9.07
C ASN A 125 -14.28 1.11 -8.02
N GLN A 126 -14.26 -0.21 -7.74
CA GLN A 126 -13.26 -0.82 -6.85
C GLN A 126 -11.82 -0.46 -7.27
N VAL A 127 -11.52 -0.55 -8.57
CA VAL A 127 -10.20 -0.18 -9.11
C VAL A 127 -9.86 1.29 -8.86
N SER A 128 -10.85 2.17 -9.00
CA SER A 128 -10.67 3.62 -8.81
C SER A 128 -10.44 3.97 -7.34
N GLU A 129 -11.15 3.31 -6.43
CA GLU A 129 -10.99 3.44 -4.98
C GLU A 129 -9.58 3.04 -4.54
N TYR A 130 -9.06 1.89 -5.00
CA TYR A 130 -7.68 1.48 -4.69
C TYR A 130 -6.62 2.45 -5.24
N LYS A 131 -6.81 2.98 -6.46
CA LYS A 131 -5.91 3.98 -7.03
C LYS A 131 -5.89 5.26 -6.20
N GLN A 132 -7.05 5.71 -5.73
CA GLN A 132 -7.17 6.87 -4.86
C GLN A 132 -6.50 6.60 -3.51
N TYR A 133 -6.76 5.44 -2.89
CA TYR A 133 -6.13 5.02 -1.65
C TYR A 133 -4.59 5.02 -1.75
N TRP A 134 -4.00 4.44 -2.79
CA TRP A 134 -2.54 4.45 -2.95
C TRP A 134 -1.96 5.84 -3.19
N LYS A 135 -2.68 6.72 -3.88
CA LYS A 135 -2.26 8.11 -4.07
C LYS A 135 -2.16 8.83 -2.72
N GLU A 136 -3.19 8.69 -1.88
CA GLU A 136 -3.19 9.29 -0.54
C GLU A 136 -2.19 8.61 0.40
N SER A 137 -2.06 7.29 0.36
CA SER A 137 -1.06 6.54 1.15
C SER A 137 0.37 6.96 0.81
N LYS A 138 0.68 7.12 -0.48
CA LYS A 138 1.99 7.63 -0.92
C LYS A 138 2.23 9.06 -0.39
N LYS A 139 1.23 9.93 -0.51
CA LYS A 139 1.30 11.29 0.06
C LYS A 139 1.61 11.23 1.56
N MET A 140 0.91 10.39 2.32
CA MET A 140 1.15 10.23 3.76
C MET A 140 2.54 9.68 4.08
N PHE A 141 3.04 8.71 3.31
CA PHE A 141 4.39 8.19 3.45
C PHE A 141 5.45 9.29 3.23
N ASP A 142 5.25 10.14 2.22
CA ASP A 142 6.14 11.27 1.94
C ASP A 142 6.08 12.31 3.08
N LEU A 143 4.89 12.58 3.65
CA LEU A 143 4.72 13.46 4.82
C LEU A 143 5.43 12.91 6.08
N ALA A 144 5.42 11.58 6.27
CA ALA A 144 6.05 10.90 7.38
C ALA A 144 7.58 10.94 7.32
N LYS A 145 8.16 11.25 6.16
CA LYS A 145 9.61 11.23 5.98
C LYS A 145 10.24 12.55 6.42
N LEU A 146 11.02 12.49 7.50
CA LEU A 146 11.92 13.58 7.88
C LEU A 146 13.02 13.81 6.81
N PRO A 147 13.54 15.04 6.68
CA PRO A 147 14.71 15.28 5.85
C PRO A 147 15.93 14.50 6.38
N LYS A 148 16.98 14.38 5.56
CA LYS A 148 18.23 13.72 6.01
C LYS A 148 18.78 14.42 7.26
N GLN A 149 19.38 13.66 8.18
CA GLN A 149 19.99 14.21 9.41
C GLN A 149 20.99 15.33 9.15
N SER A 150 21.72 15.31 8.02
CA SER A 150 22.62 16.39 7.62
C SER A 150 21.93 17.74 7.33
N LYS A 151 20.61 17.77 7.25
CA LYS A 151 19.78 18.97 7.11
C LYS A 151 19.11 19.37 8.43
N PHE A 152 19.46 18.73 9.54
CA PHE A 152 18.89 19.07 10.84
C PHE A 152 19.54 20.37 11.34
N PRO A 153 18.76 21.23 12.01
CA PRO A 153 19.27 22.51 12.51
C PRO A 153 20.14 22.37 13.76
N ALA A 154 20.18 21.17 14.37
CA ALA A 154 21.03 20.84 15.50
C ALA A 154 21.38 19.35 15.47
N ASP A 155 22.48 19.01 16.15
CA ASP A 155 22.95 17.63 16.25
C ASP A 155 22.03 16.80 17.15
N SER A 156 22.01 15.50 16.89
CA SER A 156 21.37 14.50 17.73
C SER A 156 19.88 14.74 18.00
N LEU A 157 19.13 15.37 17.08
CA LEU A 157 17.67 15.54 17.25
C LEU A 157 16.94 14.22 17.01
N GLU A 158 15.98 13.91 17.89
CA GLU A 158 15.10 12.75 17.79
C GLU A 158 13.64 13.21 17.70
N PHE A 159 12.86 12.54 16.85
CA PHE A 159 11.43 12.82 16.63
C PHE A 159 10.65 11.51 16.80
N GLY A 160 9.98 11.35 17.95
CA GLY A 160 9.12 10.20 18.23
C GLY A 160 7.63 10.52 18.18
N TYR A 161 7.25 11.81 18.16
CA TYR A 161 5.85 12.23 18.15
C TYR A 161 5.52 12.94 16.84
N MET A 162 4.49 12.47 16.16
CA MET A 162 3.98 13.04 14.91
C MET A 162 2.50 13.35 15.03
N LYS A 163 2.04 14.45 14.44
CA LYS A 163 0.63 14.84 14.42
C LYS A 163 0.21 15.20 13.00
N TRP A 164 -0.77 14.47 12.50
CA TRP A 164 -1.42 14.75 11.22
C TRP A 164 -2.50 15.81 11.38
N PHE A 165 -2.63 16.67 10.37
CA PHE A 165 -3.63 17.73 10.37
C PHE A 165 -3.95 18.21 8.93
N GLU A 166 -5.17 18.67 8.68
CA GLU A 166 -5.59 19.31 7.41
C GLU A 166 -5.50 20.83 7.42
N SER A 167 -4.65 21.41 6.58
CA SER A 167 -4.54 22.86 6.40
C SER A 167 -5.26 23.35 5.12
N LYS A 168 -5.35 24.67 4.94
CA LYS A 168 -5.82 25.29 3.69
C LYS A 168 -5.01 24.89 2.45
N SER A 169 -3.72 24.60 2.61
CA SER A 169 -2.83 24.08 1.56
C SER A 169 -2.88 22.55 1.41
N GLY A 170 -3.70 21.87 2.22
CA GLY A 170 -3.90 20.43 2.23
C GLY A 170 -3.35 19.75 3.48
N SER A 171 -3.46 18.41 3.53
CA SER A 171 -2.95 17.59 4.64
C SER A 171 -1.44 17.77 4.84
N SER A 172 -1.01 17.82 6.09
CA SER A 172 0.40 17.88 6.47
C SER A 172 0.68 17.10 7.76
N LEU A 173 1.96 16.98 8.11
CA LEU A 173 2.44 16.26 9.29
C LEU A 173 3.46 17.11 10.05
N LEU A 174 3.20 17.27 11.35
CA LEU A 174 4.09 17.92 12.30
C LEU A 174 4.87 16.86 13.08
N HIS A 175 6.18 16.94 13.04
CA HIS A 175 7.10 16.15 13.86
C HIS A 175 7.59 16.99 15.03
N LEU A 176 7.41 16.49 16.25
CA LEU A 176 7.86 17.13 17.48
C LEU A 176 9.11 16.44 18.02
N GLN A 177 10.14 17.22 18.32
CA GLN A 177 11.35 16.71 18.96
C GLN A 177 11.00 16.09 20.32
N THR A 178 11.54 14.91 20.60
CA THR A 178 11.26 14.13 21.81
C THR A 178 12.40 14.12 22.82
N ASN A 179 13.59 14.60 22.45
CA ASN A 179 14.79 14.52 23.29
C ASN A 179 15.30 15.87 23.81
N SER A 180 14.47 16.92 23.83
CA SER A 180 14.91 18.23 24.34
C SER A 180 15.09 18.21 25.86
N LYS A 181 16.18 18.84 26.33
CA LYS A 181 16.48 19.11 27.75
C LYS A 181 16.46 20.60 28.08
N THR A 182 15.97 21.43 27.15
CA THR A 182 15.99 22.90 27.27
C THR A 182 14.59 23.47 27.08
N ASP A 183 14.42 24.75 27.42
CA ASP A 183 13.16 25.47 27.16
C ASP A 183 12.87 25.68 25.67
N SER A 184 13.79 25.27 24.79
CA SER A 184 13.62 25.30 23.33
C SER A 184 13.47 23.89 22.76
N ILE A 185 12.58 23.76 21.79
CA ILE A 185 12.27 22.50 21.09
C ILE A 185 12.27 22.76 19.58
N TRP A 186 12.79 21.82 18.81
CA TRP A 186 12.68 21.84 17.36
C TRP A 186 11.45 21.05 16.89
N ILE A 187 10.74 21.62 15.93
CA ILE A 187 9.69 20.93 15.18
C ILE A 187 10.05 20.90 13.70
N TYR A 188 9.56 19.89 13.00
CA TYR A 188 9.55 19.86 11.55
C TYR A 188 8.11 19.74 11.07
N GLU A 189 7.68 20.71 10.28
CA GLU A 189 6.41 20.64 9.58
C GLU A 189 6.74 20.44 8.09
N TYR A 190 6.04 19.50 7.43
CA TYR A 190 6.40 19.09 6.08
C TYR A 190 6.36 20.21 5.03
N GLN A 191 5.43 21.16 5.11
CA GLN A 191 5.23 22.27 4.19
C GLN A 191 6.06 23.52 4.53
N TYR A 192 6.32 23.77 5.81
CA TYR A 192 6.97 24.97 6.34
C TYR A 192 8.40 24.74 6.83
N GLY A 193 8.83 23.49 6.96
CA GLY A 193 10.18 23.10 7.36
C GLY A 193 10.45 23.19 8.87
N TRP A 194 11.72 23.45 9.20
CA TRP A 194 12.19 23.51 10.59
C TRP A 194 11.77 24.79 11.29
N LYS A 195 11.26 24.67 12.53
CA LYS A 195 11.04 25.82 13.42
C LYS A 195 11.49 25.49 14.84
N LYS A 196 12.13 26.46 15.49
CA LYS A 196 12.44 26.42 16.92
C LYS A 196 11.28 27.05 17.68
N ILE A 197 10.78 26.37 18.71
CA ILE A 197 9.65 26.81 19.54
C ILE A 197 10.02 26.73 21.02
N GLN A 198 9.24 27.38 21.89
CA GLN A 198 9.39 27.31 23.34
C GLN A 198 8.66 26.08 23.93
N ASN A 199 9.08 25.64 25.11
CA ASN A 199 8.58 24.44 25.77
C ASN A 199 7.10 24.53 26.17
N ASP A 200 6.61 25.71 26.57
CA ASP A 200 5.20 25.95 26.88
C ASP A 200 4.30 25.69 25.65
N LEU A 201 4.78 26.04 24.46
CA LEU A 201 4.10 25.80 23.19
C LEU A 201 4.06 24.31 22.86
N ALA A 202 5.17 23.61 23.10
CA ALA A 202 5.25 22.17 22.88
C ALA A 202 4.31 21.37 23.79
N GLU A 203 4.19 21.74 25.06
CA GLU A 203 3.24 21.11 25.99
C GLU A 203 1.79 21.28 25.51
N LYS A 204 1.42 22.47 25.01
CA LYS A 204 0.11 22.70 24.38
C LYS A 204 -0.10 21.73 23.21
N LEU A 205 0.90 21.55 22.35
CA LEU A 205 0.80 20.68 21.17
C LEU A 205 0.64 19.19 21.49
N LYS A 206 1.11 18.73 22.66
CA LYS A 206 0.90 17.35 23.15
C LYS A 206 -0.55 17.05 23.54
N HIS A 207 -1.40 18.06 23.73
CA HIS A 207 -2.78 17.85 24.15
C HIS A 207 -3.75 17.62 22.95
N PRO A 208 -4.71 16.67 23.05
CA PRO A 208 -5.52 16.23 21.91
C PRO A 208 -6.55 17.25 21.37
N LYS A 209 -6.83 18.35 22.08
CA LYS A 209 -8.01 19.21 21.81
C LYS A 209 -7.80 20.33 20.79
N PHE A 210 -6.62 20.51 20.21
CA PHE A 210 -6.38 21.60 19.26
C PHE A 210 -6.95 21.27 17.88
N LYS A 211 -7.90 22.09 17.41
CA LYS A 211 -8.35 22.10 16.01
C LYS A 211 -7.17 22.44 15.10
N THR A 212 -7.12 21.84 13.92
CA THR A 212 -5.98 21.96 12.99
C THR A 212 -5.53 23.40 12.73
N ASP A 213 -6.44 24.28 12.35
CA ASP A 213 -6.10 25.67 12.01
C ASP A 213 -5.51 26.43 13.20
N SER A 214 -5.88 26.02 14.42
CA SER A 214 -5.32 26.59 15.65
C SER A 214 -3.85 26.21 15.86
N ILE A 215 -3.40 25.05 15.35
CA ILE A 215 -2.01 24.58 15.50
C ILE A 215 -1.07 25.38 14.61
N LEU A 216 -1.42 25.56 13.33
CA LEU A 216 -0.61 26.36 12.41
C LEU A 216 -0.57 27.83 12.83
N ASN A 217 -1.70 28.40 13.25
CA ASN A 217 -1.70 29.77 13.78
C ASN A 217 -0.84 29.89 15.05
N LEU A 218 -0.93 28.91 15.97
CA LEU A 218 -0.13 28.89 17.19
C LEU A 218 1.38 28.78 16.91
N ILE A 219 1.76 28.10 15.84
CA ILE A 219 3.17 27.89 15.47
C ILE A 219 3.70 29.00 14.57
N TYR A 220 2.94 29.51 13.60
CA TYR A 220 3.46 30.36 12.52
C TYR A 220 2.93 31.79 12.52
N ASN A 221 1.90 32.11 13.29
CA ASN A 221 1.46 33.49 13.53
C ASN A 221 1.86 33.90 14.95
N GLU A 222 3.06 34.48 15.06
CA GLU A 222 3.44 35.31 16.22
C GLU A 222 2.91 36.73 16.03
#